data_AF-A0A3S5BQN7-F1
#
_entry.id   AF-A0A3S5BQN7-F1
#
_cell.length_a   1.000
_cell.length_b   1.000
_cell.length_c   1.000
_cell.angle_alpha   90.00
_cell.angle_beta   90.00
_cell.angle_gamma   90.00
#
_symmetry.space_group_name_H-M   'P 1'
#
loop_
_entity.id
_entity.type
_entity.pdbx_description
1 polymer ?
#
loop_
_entity_poly.entity_id
_entity_poly.type
_entity_poly.pdbx_seq_one_letter_code
_entity_poly.pdbx_strand_id
1 'polypeptide(L)'
;MVYNLNLPQALLDRQEVDFGEVRFYEIKRQSVTLTNTGQSSLEFRFVREGAAVFPLWLTVTPTSRELEKDGSCQITFEVYVNNETVRQLNNGSMELSAILVLKLIGGKDYFISLAGHFVATSFGLPLSMLLSLSSLPVTRMSTEEVRKRVGFLGLSLPD
;
A
#
# COMPACT_ATOMS: atom_id res chain seq x y z
N MET A 1 14.99 32.13 26.26
CA MET A 1 13.99 31.53 25.36
C MET A 1 14.57 30.24 24.80
N VAL A 2 14.29 29.09 25.41
CA VAL A 2 14.84 27.79 24.96
C VAL A 2 13.73 26.73 25.09
N TYR A 3 12.61 26.93 24.39
CA TYR A 3 11.42 26.08 24.55
C TYR A 3 11.30 24.96 23.51
N ASN A 4 12.29 24.81 22.60
CA ASN A 4 12.17 23.97 21.39
C ASN A 4 13.24 22.88 21.20
N LEU A 5 14.10 22.62 22.19
CA LEU A 5 15.22 21.66 22.03
C LEU A 5 14.89 20.20 22.39
N ASN A 6 13.70 19.93 22.95
CA ASN A 6 13.33 18.61 23.50
C ASN A 6 12.16 17.93 22.79
N LEU A 7 11.72 18.43 21.63
CA LEU A 7 10.70 17.72 20.86
C LEU A 7 11.30 16.44 20.27
N PRO A 8 10.57 15.29 20.30
CA PRO A 8 10.97 14.08 19.61
C PRO A 8 11.25 14.37 18.13
N GLN A 9 12.39 13.86 17.64
CA GLN A 9 12.84 14.06 16.27
C GLN A 9 13.29 12.72 15.70
N ALA A 10 12.93 12.51 14.43
CA ALA A 10 13.31 11.31 13.70
C ALA A 10 13.68 11.69 12.27
N LEU A 11 14.33 10.76 11.58
CA LEU A 11 14.65 10.87 10.17
C LEU A 11 14.17 9.60 9.47
N LEU A 12 13.47 9.75 8.34
CA LEU A 12 13.25 8.64 7.41
C LEU A 12 14.30 8.72 6.30
N ASP A 13 14.86 7.57 5.92
CA ASP A 13 15.74 7.46 4.75
C ASP A 13 15.02 7.80 3.43
N ARG A 14 13.73 7.47 3.33
CA ARG A 14 12.84 7.82 2.22
C ARG A 14 11.39 7.90 2.66
N GLN A 15 10.60 8.69 1.95
CA GLN A 15 9.15 8.84 2.17
C GLN A 15 8.29 8.36 0.99
N GLU A 16 8.92 7.92 -0.09
CA GLU A 16 8.27 7.37 -1.27
C GLU A 16 8.75 5.93 -1.48
N VAL A 17 7.80 5.01 -1.64
CA VAL A 17 8.07 3.59 -1.81
C VAL A 17 7.30 3.09 -3.03
N ASP A 18 8.07 2.68 -4.04
CA ASP A 18 7.53 2.05 -5.25
C ASP A 18 7.74 0.53 -5.22
N PHE A 19 6.67 -0.21 -5.45
CA PHE A 19 6.66 -1.67 -5.57
C PHE A 19 6.81 -2.16 -7.02
N GLY A 20 6.73 -1.25 -8.00
CA GLY A 20 6.72 -1.56 -9.43
C GLY A 20 5.55 -2.46 -9.81
N GLU A 21 5.78 -3.41 -10.72
CA GLU A 21 4.74 -4.34 -11.16
C GLU A 21 4.34 -5.35 -10.09
N VAL A 22 3.10 -5.34 -9.62
CA VAL A 22 2.56 -6.31 -8.65
C VAL A 22 1.63 -7.28 -9.37
N ARG A 23 1.86 -8.58 -9.20
CA ARG A 23 1.01 -9.64 -9.78
C ARG A 23 0.13 -10.29 -8.72
N PHE A 24 -0.95 -10.91 -9.18
CA PHE A 24 -1.82 -11.71 -8.34
C PHE A 24 -1.05 -12.85 -7.67
N TYR A 25 -1.27 -13.05 -6.37
CA TYR A 25 -0.59 -14.05 -5.54
C TYR A 25 0.94 -13.89 -5.43
N GLU A 26 1.48 -12.72 -5.79
CA GLU A 26 2.88 -12.36 -5.58
C GLU A 26 2.99 -11.47 -4.34
N ILE A 27 3.92 -11.80 -3.42
CA ILE A 27 4.23 -10.95 -2.27
C ILE A 27 5.41 -10.06 -2.63
N LYS A 28 5.23 -8.74 -2.55
CA LYS A 28 6.31 -7.77 -2.70
C LYS A 28 6.58 -7.03 -1.40
N ARG A 29 7.84 -6.87 -1.05
CA ARG A 29 8.29 -6.20 0.18
C ARG A 29 9.20 -5.05 -0.12
N GLN A 30 8.98 -3.95 0.57
CA GLN A 30 9.88 -2.80 0.62
C GLN A 30 9.98 -2.31 2.05
N SER A 31 11.06 -1.61 2.38
CA SER A 31 11.24 -1.07 3.72
C SER A 31 11.75 0.36 3.74
N VAL A 32 11.47 1.06 4.82
CA VAL A 32 12.05 2.37 5.14
C VAL A 32 12.68 2.30 6.51
N THR A 33 13.72 3.09 6.71
CA THR A 33 14.45 3.15 7.97
C THR A 33 14.08 4.44 8.69
N LEU A 34 13.50 4.30 9.88
CA LEU A 34 13.27 5.40 10.81
C LEU A 34 14.39 5.44 11.83
N THR A 35 15.11 6.54 11.92
CA THR A 35 16.18 6.77 12.91
C THR A 35 15.76 7.85 13.88
N ASN A 36 15.89 7.60 15.19
CA ASN A 36 15.70 8.60 16.22
C ASN A 36 16.92 9.53 16.25
N THR A 37 16.71 10.80 15.89
CA THR A 37 17.74 11.85 15.92
C THR A 37 17.50 12.87 17.04
N GLY A 38 16.51 12.61 17.89
CA GLY A 38 16.18 13.42 19.06
C GLY A 38 17.12 13.18 20.23
N GLN A 39 16.87 13.88 21.34
CA GLN A 39 17.70 13.77 22.55
C GLN A 39 17.19 12.75 23.57
N SER A 40 16.00 12.19 23.37
CA SER A 40 15.34 11.21 24.25
C SER A 40 14.82 10.01 23.45
N SER A 41 14.29 8.99 24.13
CA SER A 41 13.49 7.98 23.44
C SER A 41 12.26 8.63 22.79
N LEU A 42 11.76 8.00 21.74
CA LEU A 42 10.56 8.41 21.03
C LEU A 42 9.70 7.20 20.70
N GLU A 43 8.40 7.42 20.53
CA GLU A 43 7.47 6.40 20.06
C GLU A 43 6.85 6.87 18.75
N PHE A 44 6.82 5.99 17.76
CA PHE A 44 6.05 6.21 16.54
C PHE A 44 4.87 5.25 16.46
N ARG A 45 3.82 5.69 15.76
CA ARG A 45 2.68 4.83 15.40
C ARG A 45 2.04 5.28 14.08
N PHE A 46 1.52 4.33 13.31
CA PHE A 46 0.67 4.64 12.17
C PHE A 46 -0.75 4.98 12.62
N VAL A 47 -1.32 6.04 12.04
CA VAL A 47 -2.72 6.43 12.29
C VAL A 47 -3.65 5.60 11.45
N ARG A 48 -4.73 5.15 12.08
CA ARG A 48 -5.82 4.41 11.46
C ARG A 48 -7.03 5.32 11.49
N GLU A 49 -7.36 6.00 10.40
CA GLU A 49 -8.59 6.78 10.31
C GLU A 49 -9.70 5.91 9.71
N GLY A 50 -10.73 5.61 10.50
CA GLY A 50 -11.88 4.80 10.08
C GLY A 50 -11.76 3.30 10.36
N ALA A 51 -12.64 2.51 9.72
CA ALA A 51 -12.79 1.07 9.97
C ALA A 51 -11.70 0.19 9.34
N ALA A 52 -10.99 0.69 8.31
CA ALA A 52 -9.91 -0.03 7.65
C ALA A 52 -8.55 0.59 8.03
N VAL A 53 -7.73 -0.24 8.67
CA VAL A 53 -6.47 0.13 9.33
C VAL A 53 -5.32 0.36 8.34
N PHE A 54 -5.42 -0.23 7.16
CA PHE A 54 -4.58 -0.07 5.97
C PHE A 54 -5.40 -0.56 4.75
N PRO A 55 -5.01 -0.26 3.50
CA PRO A 55 -5.58 -0.95 2.34
C PRO A 55 -5.50 -2.47 2.49
N LEU A 56 -6.51 -3.21 2.03
CA LEU A 56 -6.59 -4.68 2.19
C LEU A 56 -5.40 -5.43 1.56
N TRP A 57 -4.76 -4.83 0.57
CA TRP A 57 -3.58 -5.37 -0.11
C TRP A 57 -2.26 -5.09 0.62
N LEU A 58 -2.27 -4.33 1.72
CA LEU A 58 -1.09 -3.83 2.41
C LEU A 58 -0.98 -4.36 3.85
N THR A 59 0.21 -4.86 4.18
CA THR A 59 0.61 -5.14 5.56
C THR A 59 1.82 -4.28 5.94
N VAL A 60 1.78 -3.67 7.14
CA VAL A 60 2.86 -2.81 7.65
C VAL A 60 3.40 -3.38 8.95
N THR A 61 4.71 -3.57 9.05
CA THR A 61 5.36 -4.15 10.24
C THR A 61 6.69 -3.44 10.55
N PRO A 62 6.91 -2.91 11.77
CA PRO A 62 5.93 -2.75 12.84
C PRO A 62 4.98 -1.56 12.60
N THR A 63 3.78 -1.59 13.18
CA THR A 63 2.82 -0.46 13.09
C THR A 63 3.02 0.59 14.18
N SER A 64 3.72 0.25 15.25
CA SER A 64 4.16 1.14 16.32
C SER A 64 5.40 0.57 17.01
N ARG A 65 6.28 1.43 17.49
CA ARG A 65 7.47 1.02 18.25
C ARG A 65 8.05 2.19 19.03
N GLU A 66 8.64 1.90 20.17
CA GLU A 66 9.55 2.82 20.87
C GLU A 66 10.98 2.67 20.34
N LEU A 67 11.68 3.78 20.16
CA LEU A 67 13.08 3.86 19.78
C LEU A 67 13.85 4.63 20.83
N GLU A 68 14.94 4.03 21.30
CA GLU A 68 15.93 4.72 22.11
C GLU A 68 16.64 5.82 21.30
N LYS A 69 17.36 6.70 22.01
CA LYS A 69 18.18 7.73 21.39
C LYS A 69 19.19 7.10 20.42
N ASP A 70 19.34 7.69 19.24
CA ASP A 70 20.20 7.21 18.15
C ASP A 70 19.80 5.82 17.59
N GLY A 71 18.69 5.24 18.10
CA GLY A 71 18.16 3.96 17.65
C GLY A 71 17.50 4.05 16.28
N SER A 72 17.56 2.95 15.52
CA SER A 72 16.91 2.85 14.20
C SER A 72 15.98 1.65 14.14
N CYS A 73 14.88 1.77 13.40
CA CYS A 73 13.97 0.67 13.09
C CYS A 73 13.65 0.65 11.61
N GLN A 74 13.71 -0.55 11.04
CA GLN A 74 13.23 -0.81 9.70
C GLN A 74 11.72 -1.09 9.76
N ILE A 75 10.95 -0.32 9.00
CA ILE A 75 9.51 -0.50 8.80
C ILE A 75 9.33 -1.16 7.44
N THR A 76 8.75 -2.34 7.43
CA THR A 76 8.52 -3.16 6.24
C THR A 76 7.06 -3.03 5.80
N PHE A 77 6.90 -2.75 4.52
CA PHE A 77 5.64 -2.72 3.80
C PHE A 77 5.57 -3.95 2.89
N GLU A 78 4.52 -4.74 3.04
CA GLU A 78 4.26 -5.93 2.24
C GLU A 78 2.98 -5.75 1.45
N VAL A 79 3.08 -5.86 0.13
CA VAL A 79 1.93 -5.84 -0.80
C VAL A 79 1.62 -7.26 -1.22
N TYR A 80 0.35 -7.64 -1.09
CA TYR A 80 -0.17 -8.93 -1.49
C TYR A 80 -1.57 -8.80 -2.08
N VAL A 81 -1.73 -9.22 -3.33
CA VAL A 81 -3.03 -9.23 -4.01
C VAL A 81 -3.64 -10.63 -3.95
N ASN A 82 -4.75 -10.74 -3.24
CA ASN A 82 -5.49 -11.98 -2.98
C ASN A 82 -6.83 -12.03 -3.74
N ASN A 83 -7.63 -13.07 -3.51
CA ASN A 83 -8.93 -13.28 -4.16
C ASN A 83 -9.96 -12.17 -3.87
N GLU A 84 -9.84 -11.48 -2.74
CA GLU A 84 -10.78 -10.44 -2.30
C GLU A 84 -10.48 -9.10 -3.00
N THR A 85 -9.21 -8.82 -3.26
CA THR A 85 -8.73 -7.56 -3.84
C THR A 85 -8.56 -7.62 -5.36
N VAL A 86 -8.26 -8.81 -5.92
CA VAL A 86 -7.98 -8.97 -7.37
C VAL A 86 -9.12 -8.50 -8.26
N ARG A 87 -10.38 -8.67 -7.83
CA ARG A 87 -11.55 -8.23 -8.61
C ARG A 87 -11.58 -6.71 -8.75
N GLN A 88 -11.37 -6.01 -7.64
CA GLN A 88 -11.37 -4.55 -7.56
C GLN A 88 -10.15 -3.94 -8.28
N LEU A 89 -9.02 -4.64 -8.25
CA LEU A 89 -7.83 -4.22 -8.99
C LEU A 89 -7.98 -4.44 -10.50
N ASN A 90 -8.54 -5.57 -10.92
CA ASN A 90 -8.78 -5.86 -12.34
C ASN A 90 -9.79 -4.89 -12.99
N ASN A 91 -10.82 -4.48 -12.25
CA ASN A 91 -11.85 -3.58 -12.77
C ASN A 91 -11.54 -2.09 -12.54
N GLY A 92 -10.39 -1.77 -11.93
CA GLY A 92 -9.93 -0.41 -11.65
C GLY A 92 -10.70 0.32 -10.54
N SER A 93 -11.53 -0.36 -9.74
CA SER A 93 -12.19 0.26 -8.59
C SER A 93 -11.27 0.41 -7.38
N MET A 94 -10.10 -0.24 -7.42
CA MET A 94 -9.04 -0.14 -6.43
C MET A 94 -7.71 0.08 -7.15
N GLU A 95 -6.83 0.85 -6.53
CA GLU A 95 -5.47 1.07 -6.98
C GLU A 95 -4.48 0.63 -5.90
N LEU A 96 -3.26 0.28 -6.31
CA LEU A 96 -2.15 0.00 -5.40
C LEU A 96 -1.42 1.30 -5.04
N SER A 97 -2.17 2.28 -4.55
CA SER A 97 -1.68 3.59 -4.13
C SER A 97 -2.23 3.94 -2.75
N ALA A 98 -1.38 4.42 -1.85
CA ALA A 98 -1.79 4.81 -0.50
C ALA A 98 -0.81 5.80 0.12
N ILE A 99 -1.33 6.74 0.93
CA ILE A 99 -0.51 7.62 1.76
C ILE A 99 -0.73 7.22 3.21
N LEU A 100 0.34 6.82 3.88
CA LEU A 100 0.32 6.45 5.30
C LEU A 100 0.83 7.59 6.17
N VAL A 101 0.16 7.81 7.31
CA VAL A 101 0.58 8.81 8.30
C VAL A 101 1.27 8.11 9.46
N LEU A 102 2.57 8.30 9.59
CA LEU A 102 3.37 7.89 10.74
C LEU A 102 3.46 9.07 11.70
N LYS A 103 2.76 8.96 12.84
CA LYS A 103 2.79 9.96 13.91
C LYS A 103 3.90 9.67 14.88
N LEU A 104 4.69 10.69 15.16
CA LEU A 104 5.63 10.71 16.26
C LEU A 104 4.92 11.26 17.50
N ILE A 105 4.87 10.50 18.59
CA ILE A 105 4.16 10.93 19.81
C ILE A 105 4.84 12.18 20.37
N GLY A 106 4.13 13.32 20.37
CA GLY A 106 4.67 14.61 20.81
C GLY A 106 5.63 15.27 19.81
N GLY A 107 5.76 14.73 18.60
CA GLY A 107 6.64 15.24 17.55
C GLY A 107 5.91 15.54 16.23
N LYS A 108 6.68 15.58 15.15
CA LYS A 108 6.19 15.81 13.78
C LYS A 108 5.61 14.53 13.18
N ASP A 109 4.60 14.68 12.33
CA ASP A 109 4.03 13.61 11.51
C ASP A 109 4.81 13.43 10.19
N TYR A 110 4.97 12.18 9.76
CA TYR A 110 5.56 11.79 8.49
C TYR A 110 4.50 11.18 7.59
N PHE A 111 4.53 11.58 6.32
CA PHE A 111 3.68 11.01 5.28
C PHE A 111 4.55 10.09 4.42
N ILE A 112 4.13 8.85 4.26
CA ILE A 112 4.82 7.86 3.43
C ILE A 112 3.88 7.50 2.27
N SER A 113 4.30 7.84 1.06
CA SER A 113 3.58 7.52 -0.17
C SER A 113 4.00 6.14 -0.67
N LEU A 114 3.03 5.27 -0.88
CA LEU A 114 3.19 3.94 -1.45
C LEU A 114 2.56 3.92 -2.84
N ALA A 115 3.28 3.38 -3.82
CA ALA A 115 2.81 3.21 -5.19
C ALA A 115 3.17 1.82 -5.72
N GLY A 116 2.30 1.28 -6.56
CA GLY A 116 2.52 0.04 -7.29
C GLY A 116 1.64 -0.03 -8.53
N HIS A 117 2.08 -0.79 -9.52
CA HIS A 117 1.34 -1.01 -10.76
C HIS A 117 0.81 -2.45 -10.80
N PHE A 118 -0.50 -2.61 -10.67
CA PHE A 118 -1.11 -3.93 -10.76
C PHE A 118 -1.10 -4.46 -12.20
N VAL A 119 -0.58 -5.67 -12.41
CA VAL A 119 -0.65 -6.36 -13.70
C VAL A 119 -1.92 -7.19 -13.76
N ALA A 120 -2.84 -6.80 -14.65
CA ALA A 120 -4.12 -7.46 -14.82
C ALA A 120 -3.97 -8.98 -15.07
N THR A 121 -4.91 -9.75 -14.51
CA THR A 121 -4.90 -11.21 -14.60
C THR A 121 -6.29 -11.77 -14.88
N SER A 122 -6.35 -12.98 -15.44
CA SER A 122 -7.61 -13.69 -15.67
C SER A 122 -8.32 -14.09 -14.38
N PHE A 123 -7.60 -14.21 -13.27
CA PHE A 123 -8.18 -14.52 -11.96
C PHE A 123 -9.09 -13.38 -11.46
N GLY A 124 -10.28 -13.73 -10.99
CA GLY A 124 -11.28 -12.74 -10.54
C GLY A 124 -12.14 -12.13 -11.66
N LEU A 125 -11.92 -12.52 -12.93
CA LEU A 125 -12.78 -12.11 -14.05
C LEU A 125 -13.91 -13.12 -14.30
N PRO A 126 -15.08 -12.68 -14.81
CA PRO A 126 -16.17 -13.59 -15.18
C PRO A 126 -15.75 -14.53 -16.32
N LEU A 127 -16.17 -15.79 -16.26
CA LEU A 127 -15.87 -16.77 -17.30
C LEU A 127 -16.41 -16.35 -18.67
N SER A 128 -17.61 -15.76 -18.71
CA SER A 128 -18.23 -15.21 -19.92
C SER A 128 -17.36 -14.13 -20.59
N MET A 129 -16.68 -13.29 -19.80
CA MET A 129 -15.71 -12.34 -20.32
C MET A 129 -14.48 -13.06 -20.89
N LEU A 130 -13.92 -14.02 -20.16
CA LEU A 130 -12.74 -14.77 -20.62
C LEU A 130 -13.01 -15.52 -21.93
N LEU A 131 -14.21 -16.09 -22.09
CA LEU A 131 -14.63 -16.75 -23.33
C LEU A 131 -14.79 -15.78 -24.51
N SER A 132 -15.04 -14.49 -24.25
CA SER A 132 -15.07 -13.45 -25.29
C SER A 132 -13.66 -13.05 -25.80
N LEU A 133 -12.60 -13.45 -25.08
CA LEU A 133 -11.22 -13.18 -25.47
C LEU A 133 -10.78 -14.20 -26.52
N SER A 134 -10.87 -13.84 -27.79
CA SER A 134 -10.57 -14.74 -28.90
C SER A 134 -9.07 -15.01 -29.10
N SER A 135 -8.18 -14.10 -28.67
CA SER A 135 -6.73 -14.24 -28.97
C SER A 135 -5.76 -13.43 -28.08
N LEU A 136 -6.25 -12.48 -27.26
CA LEU A 136 -5.40 -11.60 -26.47
C LEU A 136 -5.35 -12.08 -25.00
N PRO A 137 -4.15 -12.34 -24.43
CA PRO A 137 -4.04 -12.68 -23.02
C PRO A 137 -4.36 -11.47 -22.14
N VAL A 138 -4.91 -11.73 -20.96
CA VAL A 138 -5.35 -10.68 -20.02
C VAL A 138 -4.22 -9.76 -19.59
N THR A 139 -3.03 -10.31 -19.44
CA THR A 139 -1.80 -9.56 -19.10
C THR A 139 -1.38 -8.52 -20.15
N ARG A 140 -1.91 -8.59 -21.38
CA ARG A 140 -1.67 -7.59 -22.43
C ARG A 140 -2.79 -6.55 -22.56
N MET A 141 -3.82 -6.65 -21.73
CA MET A 141 -4.90 -5.67 -21.68
C MET A 141 -4.64 -4.65 -20.58
N SER A 142 -5.04 -3.41 -20.81
CA SER A 142 -5.09 -2.41 -19.74
C SER A 142 -6.24 -2.72 -18.77
N THR A 143 -6.16 -2.24 -17.54
CA THR A 143 -7.26 -2.32 -16.56
C THR A 143 -8.54 -1.64 -17.10
N GLU A 144 -8.40 -0.57 -17.87
CA GLU A 144 -9.52 0.12 -18.53
C GLU A 144 -10.19 -0.73 -19.61
N GLU A 145 -9.41 -1.43 -20.44
CA GLU A 145 -9.96 -2.38 -21.43
C GLU A 145 -10.70 -3.53 -20.76
N VAL A 146 -10.15 -4.04 -19.65
CA VAL A 146 -10.78 -5.09 -18.85
C VAL A 146 -12.11 -4.59 -18.30
N ARG A 147 -12.12 -3.42 -17.67
CA ARG A 147 -13.32 -2.78 -17.13
C ARG A 147 -14.42 -2.56 -18.19
N LYS A 148 -14.06 -2.03 -19.36
CA LYS A 148 -15.02 -1.80 -20.47
C LYS A 148 -15.68 -3.10 -20.91
N ARG A 149 -14.94 -4.20 -20.99
CA ARG A 149 -15.47 -5.51 -21.42
C ARG A 149 -16.37 -6.15 -20.37
N VAL A 150 -16.05 -6.01 -19.08
CA VAL A 150 -16.97 -6.42 -17.99
C VAL A 150 -18.27 -5.64 -18.08
N GLY A 151 -18.19 -4.31 -18.23
CA GLY A 151 -19.36 -3.43 -18.33
C GLY A 151 -20.21 -3.68 -19.58
N PHE A 152 -19.58 -3.92 -20.73
CA PHE A 152 -20.29 -4.21 -21.99
C PHE A 152 -21.15 -5.47 -21.94
N LEU A 153 -20.71 -6.48 -21.18
CA LEU A 153 -21.45 -7.74 -21.03
C LEU A 153 -22.63 -7.65 -20.04
N GLY A 154 -22.89 -6.48 -19.45
CA GLY A 154 -23.93 -6.31 -18.43
C GLY A 154 -23.69 -7.16 -17.18
N LEU A 155 -22.45 -7.62 -16.99
CA LEU A 155 -22.07 -8.44 -15.85
C LEU A 155 -21.75 -7.49 -14.69
N SER A 156 -22.75 -7.20 -13.86
CA SER A 156 -22.46 -6.75 -12.50
C SER A 156 -21.73 -7.89 -11.81
N LEU A 157 -20.46 -7.68 -11.46
CA LEU A 157 -19.75 -8.59 -10.57
C LEU A 157 -20.52 -8.58 -9.24
N PRO A 158 -21.05 -9.72 -8.76
CA PRO A 158 -21.66 -9.77 -7.44
C PRO A 158 -20.59 -9.43 -6.39
N ASP A 159 -20.99 -8.60 -5.42
CA ASP A 159 -20.17 -8.15 -4.28
C ASP A 159 -19.45 -9.31 -3.58
#